data_AF-A0A523AZQ4-F1
#
_entry.id   AF-A0A523AZQ4-F1
#
_cell.length_a   1.000
_cell.length_b   1.000
_cell.length_c   1.000
_cell.angle_alpha   90.00
_cell.angle_beta   90.00
_cell.angle_gamma   90.00
#
_symmetry.space_group_name_H-M   'P 1'
#
loop_
_entity.id
_entity.type
_entity.pdbx_description
1 polymer ?
#
loop_
_entity_poly.entity_id
_entity_poly.type
_entity_poly.pdbx_seq_one_letter_code
_entity_poly.pdbx_strand_id
1 'polypeptide(L)'
;DEKALKIIAELAEGDMRSAVNDLQATAQGKKRLSVNDVSWLRARNRQYQAFDVLRMIFVSKRCDDARNVINSSLLDYESLMLWLDENLPRQYTDPEELAKAYYYLARADIFLGRMKRGQRWELLRHVIDFMTAGVAMAKIHPYKFTKYGFPQKLLLMAKAKDMRAKRESVCEKVASKCHLSRRKASTEMIPFLHVIFETPGLVKRDISRWLELDESMEDFLKKQG
;
A
#
# COMPACT_ATOMS: atom_id res chain seq x y z
N ASP A 1 -43.34 -2.04 7.37
CA ASP A 1 -43.12 -0.59 7.32
C ASP A 1 -42.01 -0.32 6.31
N GLU A 2 -42.25 0.56 5.34
CA GLU A 2 -41.28 0.88 4.28
C GLU A 2 -39.99 1.48 4.85
N LYS A 3 -40.09 2.25 5.95
CA LYS A 3 -38.90 2.80 6.63
C LYS A 3 -38.00 1.71 7.21
N ALA A 4 -38.59 0.64 7.74
CA ALA A 4 -37.82 -0.48 8.28
C ALA A 4 -37.09 -1.26 7.17
N LEU A 5 -37.72 -1.42 6.00
CA LEU A 5 -37.09 -2.03 4.82
C LEU A 5 -35.97 -1.17 4.26
N LYS A 6 -36.13 0.16 4.27
CA LYS A 6 -35.11 1.09 3.81
C LYS A 6 -33.85 1.04 4.69
N ILE A 7 -34.00 0.93 6.01
CA ILE A 7 -32.88 0.75 6.94
C ILE A 7 -32.11 -0.55 6.62
N ILE A 8 -32.82 -1.67 6.39
CA ILE A 8 -32.18 -2.94 6.01
C ILE A 8 -31.44 -2.80 4.66
N ALA A 9 -32.05 -2.15 3.67
CA ALA A 9 -31.45 -1.95 2.36
C ALA A 9 -30.19 -1.05 2.43
N GLU A 10 -30.23 0.01 3.24
CA GLU A 10 -29.09 0.89 3.48
C GLU A 10 -27.95 0.14 4.20
N LEU A 11 -28.25 -0.66 5.23
CA LEU A 11 -27.26 -1.50 5.92
C LEU A 11 -26.68 -2.62 5.04
N ALA A 12 -27.45 -3.05 4.03
CA ALA A 12 -27.02 -4.06 3.08
C ALA A 12 -26.06 -3.53 2.00
N GLU A 13 -26.05 -2.23 1.73
CA GLU A 13 -25.21 -1.55 0.71
C GLU A 13 -25.10 -2.35 -0.62
N GLY A 14 -26.20 -2.96 -1.08
CA GLY A 14 -26.25 -3.72 -2.34
C GLY A 14 -25.90 -5.22 -2.24
N ASP A 15 -25.55 -5.75 -1.06
CA ASP A 15 -25.44 -7.19 -0.84
C ASP A 15 -26.82 -7.80 -0.52
N MET A 16 -27.39 -8.48 -1.51
CA MET A 16 -28.72 -9.10 -1.42
C MET A 16 -28.78 -10.21 -0.37
N ARG A 17 -27.72 -11.03 -0.22
CA ARG A 17 -27.71 -12.14 0.75
C ARG A 17 -27.74 -11.59 2.18
N SER A 18 -26.95 -10.55 2.40
CA SER A 18 -26.92 -9.77 3.61
C SER A 18 -28.29 -9.16 3.95
N ALA A 19 -28.95 -8.51 2.98
CA ALA A 19 -30.28 -7.95 3.17
C ALA A 19 -31.32 -9.01 3.56
N VAL A 20 -31.28 -10.18 2.92
CA VAL A 20 -32.20 -11.30 3.20
C VAL A 20 -31.99 -11.84 4.61
N ASN A 21 -30.74 -12.02 5.05
CA ASN A 21 -30.44 -12.50 6.40
C ASN A 21 -30.89 -11.50 7.48
N ASP A 22 -30.65 -10.21 7.28
CA ASP A 22 -31.05 -9.16 8.22
C ASP A 22 -32.58 -9.02 8.28
N LEU A 23 -33.26 -9.16 7.14
CA LEU A 23 -34.72 -9.23 7.07
C LEU A 23 -35.26 -10.46 7.80
N GLN A 24 -34.68 -11.65 7.57
CA GLN A 24 -35.10 -12.88 8.24
C GLN A 24 -34.91 -12.77 9.75
N ALA A 25 -33.75 -12.30 10.23
CA ALA A 25 -33.47 -12.15 11.66
C ALA A 25 -34.43 -11.17 12.36
N THR A 26 -34.82 -10.08 11.69
CA THR A 26 -35.70 -9.05 12.29
C THR A 26 -37.19 -9.35 12.15
N ALA A 27 -37.58 -10.10 11.12
CA ALA A 27 -38.97 -10.44 10.83
C ALA A 27 -39.39 -11.86 11.29
N GLN A 28 -38.46 -12.71 11.76
CA GLN A 28 -38.80 -14.08 12.17
C GLN A 28 -39.89 -14.08 13.25
N GLY A 29 -40.97 -14.82 12.98
CA GLY A 29 -42.13 -14.94 13.88
C GLY A 29 -43.07 -13.72 13.88
N LYS A 30 -42.86 -12.71 13.04
CA LYS A 30 -43.68 -11.48 12.99
C LYS A 30 -44.48 -11.39 11.68
N LYS A 31 -45.72 -10.90 11.77
CA LYS A 31 -46.56 -10.58 10.60
C LYS A 31 -46.36 -9.16 10.07
N ARG A 32 -45.76 -8.28 10.88
CA ARG A 32 -45.43 -6.89 10.51
C ARG A 32 -44.07 -6.50 11.08
N LEU A 33 -43.25 -5.87 10.25
CA LEU A 33 -41.94 -5.32 10.62
C LEU A 33 -42.05 -3.81 10.83
N SER A 34 -41.62 -3.32 11.99
CA SER A 34 -41.59 -1.90 12.37
C SER A 34 -40.15 -1.38 12.49
N VAL A 35 -39.97 -0.05 12.56
CA VAL A 35 -38.65 0.58 12.70
C VAL A 35 -37.94 0.17 14.00
N ASN A 36 -38.68 -0.05 15.08
CA ASN A 36 -38.10 -0.49 16.36
C ASN A 36 -37.45 -1.88 16.24
N ASP A 37 -38.02 -2.75 15.40
CA ASP A 37 -37.53 -4.12 15.19
C ASP A 37 -36.19 -4.18 14.45
N VAL A 38 -35.84 -3.13 13.70
CA VAL A 38 -34.59 -3.02 12.94
C VAL A 38 -33.60 -2.06 13.58
N SER A 39 -34.01 -1.29 14.59
CA SER A 39 -33.19 -0.24 15.23
C SER A 39 -31.92 -0.75 15.92
N TRP A 40 -31.89 -2.03 16.31
CA TRP A 40 -30.72 -2.67 16.92
C TRP A 40 -29.71 -3.17 15.87
N LEU A 41 -30.10 -3.27 14.59
CA LEU A 41 -29.17 -3.63 13.53
C LEU A 41 -28.10 -2.55 13.42
N ARG A 42 -26.85 -2.95 13.55
CA ARG A 42 -25.71 -2.06 13.36
C ARG A 42 -25.10 -2.29 12.00
N ALA A 43 -24.54 -1.24 11.42
CA ALA A 43 -23.65 -1.36 10.28
C ALA A 43 -22.54 -2.36 10.65
N ARG A 44 -22.39 -3.40 9.82
CA ARG A 44 -21.32 -4.38 10.00
C ARG A 44 -19.98 -3.73 9.71
N ASN A 45 -18.94 -4.17 10.41
CA ASN A 45 -17.59 -3.79 10.03
C ASN A 45 -17.25 -4.51 8.72
N ARG A 46 -17.50 -3.83 7.59
CA ARG A 46 -17.16 -4.33 6.26
C ARG A 46 -15.71 -4.03 5.98
N GLN A 47 -15.09 -4.97 5.31
CA GLN A 47 -13.71 -4.87 4.85
C GLN A 47 -13.76 -4.40 3.40
N TYR A 48 -13.40 -3.13 3.18
CA TYR A 48 -13.43 -2.48 1.88
C TYR A 48 -12.12 -2.70 1.11
N GLN A 49 -12.25 -2.92 -0.19
CA GLN A 49 -11.12 -3.06 -1.11
C GLN A 49 -10.49 -1.69 -1.38
N ALA A 50 -9.29 -1.69 -1.97
CA ALA A 50 -8.48 -0.49 -2.18
C ALA A 50 -9.23 0.70 -2.80
N PHE A 51 -10.01 0.46 -3.86
CA PHE A 51 -10.72 1.52 -4.56
C PHE A 51 -11.82 2.18 -3.73
N ASP A 52 -12.52 1.39 -2.91
CA ASP A 52 -13.58 1.87 -2.03
C ASP A 52 -12.99 2.69 -0.89
N VAL A 53 -11.89 2.20 -0.28
CA VAL A 53 -11.13 2.92 0.76
C VAL A 53 -10.68 4.28 0.24
N LEU A 54 -10.07 4.33 -0.95
CA LEU A 54 -9.65 5.59 -1.57
C LEU A 54 -10.84 6.52 -1.79
N ARG A 55 -11.94 6.00 -2.34
CA ARG A 55 -13.16 6.80 -2.57
C ARG A 55 -13.67 7.39 -1.26
N MET A 56 -13.78 6.60 -0.20
CA MET A 56 -14.25 7.06 1.10
C MET A 56 -13.36 8.18 1.65
N ILE A 57 -12.04 8.06 1.54
CA ILE A 57 -11.10 9.11 1.96
C ILE A 57 -11.34 10.39 1.15
N PHE A 58 -11.35 10.32 -0.19
CA PHE A 58 -11.46 11.51 -1.03
C PHE A 58 -12.83 12.21 -0.94
N VAL A 59 -13.90 11.44 -0.72
CA VAL A 59 -15.26 11.98 -0.52
C VAL A 59 -15.41 12.65 0.84
N SER A 60 -14.71 12.16 1.88
CA SER A 60 -14.87 12.60 3.28
C SER A 60 -14.79 14.11 3.45
N LYS A 61 -15.75 14.69 4.18
CA LYS A 61 -15.82 16.15 4.44
C LYS A 61 -15.31 16.53 5.83
N ARG A 62 -15.12 15.55 6.71
CA ARG A 62 -14.65 15.75 8.09
C ARG A 62 -13.41 14.91 8.31
N CYS A 63 -12.51 15.40 9.17
CA CYS A 63 -11.28 14.70 9.52
C CYS A 63 -11.57 13.32 10.13
N ASP A 64 -12.55 13.24 11.04
CA ASP A 64 -12.88 11.98 11.72
C ASP A 64 -13.39 10.92 10.75
N ASP A 65 -14.21 11.31 9.76
CA ASP A 65 -14.74 10.41 8.75
C ASP A 65 -13.59 9.80 7.93
N ALA A 66 -12.69 10.66 7.42
CA ALA A 66 -11.54 10.24 6.63
C ALA A 66 -10.61 9.32 7.44
N ARG A 67 -10.34 9.69 8.69
CA ARG A 67 -9.48 8.94 9.61
C ARG A 67 -10.04 7.56 9.92
N ASN A 68 -11.35 7.45 10.14
CA ASN A 68 -11.99 6.20 10.53
C ASN A 68 -12.08 5.19 9.38
N VAL A 69 -11.92 5.61 8.11
CA VAL A 69 -11.90 4.70 6.95
C VAL A 69 -10.90 3.55 7.14
N ILE A 70 -9.77 3.81 7.80
CA ILE A 70 -8.74 2.78 7.96
C ILE A 70 -9.20 1.57 8.77
N ASN A 71 -10.15 1.75 9.70
CA ASN A 71 -10.66 0.67 10.53
C ASN A 71 -11.49 -0.36 9.75
N SER A 72 -11.93 0.02 8.55
CA SER A 72 -12.73 -0.79 7.63
C SER A 72 -11.96 -1.13 6.35
N SER A 73 -10.64 -0.83 6.30
CA SER A 73 -9.78 -1.10 5.15
C SER A 73 -9.23 -2.54 5.19
N LEU A 74 -9.22 -3.21 4.04
CA LEU A 74 -8.44 -4.45 3.83
C LEU A 74 -6.94 -4.19 3.61
N LEU A 75 -6.59 -2.97 3.22
CA LEU A 75 -5.20 -2.56 3.08
C LEU A 75 -4.62 -2.23 4.44
N ASP A 76 -3.40 -2.68 4.69
CA ASP A 76 -2.56 -2.11 5.74
C ASP A 76 -2.18 -0.66 5.42
N TYR A 77 -1.70 0.08 6.42
CA TYR A 77 -1.39 1.50 6.28
C TYR A 77 -0.26 1.78 5.26
N GLU A 78 0.70 0.87 5.08
CA GLU A 78 1.79 1.06 4.11
C GLU A 78 1.29 0.88 2.70
N SER A 79 0.50 -0.17 2.48
CA SER A 79 -0.17 -0.39 1.21
C SER A 79 -1.08 0.79 0.86
N LEU A 80 -1.89 1.26 1.81
CA LEU A 80 -2.77 2.42 1.62
C LEU A 80 -2.01 3.68 1.19
N MET A 81 -0.84 3.95 1.79
CA MET A 81 -0.01 5.08 1.37
C MET A 81 0.42 4.98 -0.10
N LEU A 82 0.79 3.79 -0.57
CA LEU A 82 1.17 3.57 -1.99
C LEU A 82 -0.03 3.74 -2.92
N TRP A 83 -1.21 3.30 -2.48
CA TRP A 83 -2.46 3.50 -3.20
C TRP A 83 -2.86 4.97 -3.30
N LEU A 84 -2.67 5.75 -2.24
CA LEU A 84 -2.89 7.19 -2.24
C LEU A 84 -1.90 7.89 -3.18
N ASP A 85 -0.60 7.64 -3.03
CA ASP A 85 0.47 8.23 -3.86
C ASP A 85 0.20 8.08 -5.37
N GLU A 86 -0.12 6.86 -5.79
CA GLU A 86 -0.41 6.52 -7.20
C GLU A 86 -1.66 7.23 -7.75
N ASN A 87 -2.66 7.51 -6.90
CA ASN A 87 -3.97 7.99 -7.33
C ASN A 87 -4.24 9.47 -7.02
N LEU A 88 -3.42 10.11 -6.20
CA LEU A 88 -3.46 11.54 -5.94
C LEU A 88 -3.52 12.40 -7.22
N PRO A 89 -2.63 12.24 -8.21
CA PRO A 89 -2.63 13.10 -9.40
C PRO A 89 -3.82 12.80 -10.33
N ARG A 90 -4.47 11.65 -10.16
CA ARG A 90 -5.72 11.34 -10.87
C ARG A 90 -6.90 12.05 -10.20
N GLN A 91 -6.93 12.05 -8.86
CA GLN A 91 -8.02 12.60 -8.07
C GLN A 91 -7.99 14.12 -7.98
N TYR A 92 -6.84 14.71 -7.66
CA TYR A 92 -6.65 16.15 -7.55
C TYR A 92 -5.90 16.66 -8.77
N THR A 93 -6.64 17.30 -9.67
CA THR A 93 -6.10 17.90 -10.90
C THR A 93 -5.76 19.37 -10.75
N ASP A 94 -6.28 20.02 -9.72
CA ASP A 94 -5.85 21.36 -9.37
C ASP A 94 -4.44 21.29 -8.74
N PRO A 95 -3.47 22.09 -9.23
CA PRO A 95 -2.11 22.06 -8.71
C PRO A 95 -1.98 22.40 -7.23
N GLU A 96 -2.82 23.29 -6.70
CA GLU A 96 -2.78 23.71 -5.30
C GLU A 96 -3.29 22.59 -4.38
N GLU A 97 -4.41 21.95 -4.74
CA GLU A 97 -4.91 20.75 -4.05
C GLU A 97 -3.88 19.63 -4.05
N LEU A 98 -3.30 19.37 -5.23
CA LEU A 98 -2.34 18.28 -5.40
C LEU A 98 -1.08 18.51 -4.57
N ALA A 99 -0.54 19.73 -4.60
CA ALA A 99 0.61 20.12 -3.79
C ALA A 99 0.32 19.97 -2.28
N LYS A 100 -0.85 20.43 -1.83
CA LYS A 100 -1.28 20.31 -0.43
C LYS A 100 -1.48 18.85 -0.01
N ALA A 101 -2.04 18.02 -0.89
CA ALA A 101 -2.23 16.60 -0.61
C ALA A 101 -0.90 15.86 -0.50
N TYR A 102 0.04 16.11 -1.43
CA TYR A 102 1.39 15.56 -1.35
C TYR A 102 2.16 16.06 -0.13
N TYR A 103 1.96 17.31 0.29
CA TYR A 103 2.54 17.82 1.54
C TYR A 103 2.11 16.96 2.75
N TYR A 104 0.83 16.64 2.87
CA TYR A 104 0.36 15.77 3.95
C TYR A 104 0.82 14.33 3.80
N LEU A 105 0.79 13.76 2.58
CA LEU A 105 1.28 12.39 2.35
C LEU A 105 2.78 12.27 2.65
N ALA A 106 3.58 13.28 2.30
CA ALA A 106 5.00 13.34 2.64
C ALA A 106 5.25 13.44 4.16
N ARG A 107 4.40 14.17 4.89
CA ARG A 107 4.44 14.17 6.36
C ARG A 107 4.14 12.78 6.92
N ALA A 108 3.13 12.09 6.37
CA ALA A 108 2.84 10.71 6.77
C ALA A 108 4.06 9.78 6.58
N ASP A 109 4.76 9.89 5.45
CA ASP A 109 5.99 9.11 5.17
C ASP A 109 7.13 9.39 6.15
N ILE A 110 7.36 10.67 6.48
CA ILE A 110 8.36 11.05 7.49
C ILE A 110 8.03 10.43 8.85
N PHE A 111 6.77 10.49 9.28
CA PHE A 111 6.33 9.89 10.54
C PHE A 111 6.43 8.36 10.49
N LEU A 112 6.10 7.74 9.36
CA LEU A 112 6.23 6.30 9.15
C LEU A 112 7.69 5.86 9.29
N GLY A 113 8.62 6.59 8.66
CA GLY A 113 10.05 6.33 8.76
C GLY A 113 10.58 6.47 10.20
N ARG A 114 10.13 7.49 10.93
CA ARG A 114 10.47 7.68 12.36
C ARG A 114 9.91 6.57 13.24
N MET A 115 8.64 6.21 13.02
CA MET A 115 7.95 5.12 13.71
C MET A 115 8.72 3.81 13.55
N LYS A 116 9.03 3.43 12.31
CA LYS A 116 9.76 2.18 12.00
C LYS A 116 11.17 2.16 12.58
N ARG A 117 11.92 3.26 12.43
CA ARG A 117 13.31 3.33 12.91
C ARG A 117 13.40 3.27 14.43
N GLY A 118 12.47 3.91 15.13
CA GLY A 118 12.45 3.97 16.59
C GLY A 118 11.55 2.93 17.27
N GLN A 119 10.83 2.11 16.50
CA GLN A 119 9.77 1.22 17.00
C GLN A 119 8.72 1.93 17.86
N ARG A 120 8.44 3.20 17.53
CA ARG A 120 7.56 4.12 18.27
C ARG A 120 6.14 4.09 17.73
N TRP A 121 5.40 3.02 18.05
CA TRP A 121 4.05 2.77 17.53
C TRP A 121 3.02 3.85 17.87
N GLU A 122 3.26 4.66 18.91
CA GLU A 122 2.45 5.83 19.25
C GLU A 122 2.38 6.84 18.08
N LEU A 123 3.39 6.87 17.21
CA LEU A 123 3.43 7.75 16.04
C LEU A 123 2.48 7.30 14.92
N LEU A 124 1.96 6.07 14.96
CA LEU A 124 1.06 5.54 13.94
C LEU A 124 -0.19 6.41 13.79
N ARG A 125 -0.72 6.97 14.90
CA ARG A 125 -1.85 7.90 14.84
C ARG A 125 -1.56 9.07 13.89
N HIS A 126 -0.37 9.65 13.97
CA HIS A 126 0.02 10.76 13.09
C HIS A 126 0.17 10.33 11.63
N VAL A 127 0.74 9.14 11.38
CA VAL A 127 0.81 8.58 10.02
C VAL A 127 -0.59 8.50 9.40
N ILE A 128 -1.53 7.90 10.15
CA ILE A 128 -2.93 7.75 9.72
C ILE A 128 -3.57 9.11 9.51
N ASP A 129 -3.48 10.02 10.48
CA ASP A 129 -4.10 11.35 10.41
C ASP A 129 -3.63 12.12 9.17
N PHE A 130 -2.34 12.09 8.87
CA PHE A 130 -1.79 12.79 7.71
C PHE A 130 -2.18 12.14 6.38
N MET A 131 -2.07 10.81 6.25
CA MET A 131 -2.38 10.14 4.97
C MET A 131 -3.89 10.08 4.68
N THR A 132 -4.74 10.16 5.70
CA THR A 132 -6.20 10.11 5.53
C THR A 132 -6.79 11.52 5.58
N ALA A 133 -6.99 12.07 6.79
CA ALA A 133 -7.61 13.38 6.99
C ALA A 133 -6.81 14.50 6.32
N GLY A 134 -5.48 14.51 6.43
CA GLY A 134 -4.63 15.51 5.76
C GLY A 134 -4.85 15.53 4.25
N VAL A 135 -4.78 14.37 3.60
CA VAL A 135 -5.03 14.22 2.17
C VAL A 135 -6.48 14.58 1.78
N ALA A 136 -7.47 14.13 2.56
CA ALA A 136 -8.88 14.42 2.28
C ALA A 136 -9.21 15.91 2.40
N MET A 137 -8.61 16.61 3.36
CA MET A 137 -8.83 18.05 3.62
C MET A 137 -7.97 18.96 2.73
N ALA A 138 -7.14 18.38 1.85
CA ALA A 138 -6.41 19.14 0.85
C ALA A 138 -7.32 19.69 -0.25
N LYS A 139 -8.48 19.05 -0.49
CA LYS A 139 -9.41 19.42 -1.54
C LYS A 139 -10.02 20.81 -1.34
N ILE A 140 -10.19 21.51 -2.45
CA ILE A 140 -10.85 22.80 -2.61
C ILE A 140 -12.15 22.59 -3.40
N HIS A 141 -12.09 21.72 -4.41
CA HIS A 141 -13.16 21.35 -5.31
C HIS A 141 -13.91 20.10 -4.82
N PRO A 142 -15.17 19.93 -5.26
CA PRO A 142 -15.94 18.73 -4.98
C PRO A 142 -15.27 17.46 -5.50
N TYR A 143 -15.59 16.34 -4.87
CA TYR A 143 -15.18 15.03 -5.35
C TYR A 143 -15.66 14.81 -6.79
N LYS A 144 -14.75 14.37 -7.65
CA LYS A 144 -15.04 13.86 -8.99
C LYS A 144 -14.75 12.37 -9.07
N PHE A 145 -15.60 11.65 -9.79
CA PHE A 145 -15.36 10.25 -10.09
C PHE A 145 -14.07 10.12 -10.91
N THR A 146 -13.18 9.26 -10.44
CA THR A 146 -11.87 9.02 -11.05
C THR A 146 -11.61 7.52 -11.06
N LYS A 147 -11.14 7.00 -12.21
CA LYS A 147 -10.71 5.61 -12.30
C LYS A 147 -9.35 5.45 -11.61
N TYR A 148 -9.35 4.79 -10.45
CA TYR A 148 -8.12 4.47 -9.74
C TYR A 148 -7.35 3.33 -10.39
N GLY A 149 -6.04 3.32 -10.20
CA GLY A 149 -5.11 2.32 -10.70
C GLY A 149 -4.28 1.73 -9.57
N PHE A 150 -3.82 0.51 -9.79
CA PHE A 150 -2.94 -0.20 -8.86
C PHE A 150 -1.56 0.49 -8.77
N PRO A 151 -0.93 0.55 -7.57
CA PRO A 151 0.38 1.18 -7.37
C PRO A 151 1.46 0.56 -8.26
N GLN A 152 1.99 1.34 -9.20
CA GLN A 152 3.08 0.88 -10.08
C GLN A 152 4.34 0.59 -9.27
N LYS A 153 4.57 1.33 -8.19
CA LYS A 153 5.69 1.10 -7.26
C LYS A 153 5.70 -0.32 -6.69
N LEU A 154 4.55 -0.91 -6.36
CA LEU A 154 4.47 -2.30 -5.90
C LEU A 154 4.91 -3.28 -7.00
N LEU A 155 4.46 -3.06 -8.25
CA LEU A 155 4.86 -3.87 -9.39
C LEU A 155 6.37 -3.77 -9.65
N LEU A 156 6.92 -2.56 -9.63
CA LEU A 156 8.35 -2.32 -9.82
C LEU A 156 9.18 -2.97 -8.70
N MET A 157 8.75 -2.83 -7.45
CA MET A 157 9.42 -3.46 -6.31
C MET A 157 9.39 -4.99 -6.39
N ALA A 158 8.27 -5.57 -6.84
CA ALA A 158 8.13 -7.00 -7.06
C ALA A 158 9.04 -7.48 -8.19
N LYS A 159 9.03 -6.81 -9.36
CA LYS A 159 9.93 -7.11 -10.49
C LYS A 159 11.41 -7.02 -10.09
N ALA A 160 11.77 -6.01 -9.31
CA ALA A 160 13.14 -5.82 -8.85
C ALA A 160 13.52 -6.71 -7.66
N LYS A 161 12.62 -7.53 -7.11
CA LYS A 161 12.90 -8.35 -5.92
C LYS A 161 13.98 -9.38 -6.20
N ASP A 162 13.85 -10.12 -7.29
CA ASP A 162 14.77 -11.22 -7.62
C ASP A 162 16.16 -10.68 -7.98
N MET A 163 16.21 -9.60 -8.77
CA MET A 163 17.47 -8.92 -9.09
C MET A 163 18.16 -8.37 -7.84
N ARG A 164 17.40 -7.76 -6.91
CA ARG A 164 17.97 -7.30 -5.63
C ARG A 164 18.49 -8.45 -4.78
N ALA A 165 17.76 -9.56 -4.70
CA ALA A 165 18.19 -10.74 -3.95
C ALA A 165 19.51 -11.30 -4.51
N LYS A 166 19.62 -11.44 -5.84
CA LYS A 166 20.86 -11.88 -6.50
C LYS A 166 22.02 -10.93 -6.22
N ARG A 167 21.80 -9.62 -6.39
CA ARG A 167 22.81 -8.60 -6.09
C ARG A 167 23.28 -8.67 -4.64
N GLU A 168 22.36 -8.83 -3.68
CA GLU A 168 22.68 -8.95 -2.25
C GLU A 168 23.55 -10.19 -1.99
N SER A 169 23.20 -11.35 -2.57
CA SER A 169 23.97 -12.59 -2.43
C SER A 169 25.39 -12.47 -2.99
N VAL A 170 25.57 -11.83 -4.15
CA VAL A 170 26.91 -11.57 -4.70
C VAL A 170 27.68 -10.60 -3.81
N CYS A 171 27.05 -9.52 -3.35
CA CYS A 171 27.67 -8.56 -2.45
C CYS A 171 28.11 -9.20 -1.13
N GLU A 172 27.35 -10.17 -0.61
CA GLU A 172 27.69 -10.91 0.60
C GLU A 172 28.92 -11.81 0.41
N LYS A 173 29.01 -12.53 -0.71
CA LYS A 173 30.19 -13.34 -1.06
C LYS A 173 31.44 -12.49 -1.24
N VAL A 174 31.33 -11.34 -1.91
CA VAL A 174 32.45 -10.40 -2.08
C VAL A 174 32.84 -9.79 -0.75
N ALA A 175 31.86 -9.34 0.05
CA ALA A 175 32.11 -8.75 1.37
C ALA A 175 32.86 -9.70 2.30
N SER A 176 32.49 -10.99 2.32
CA SER A 176 33.13 -11.99 3.18
C SER A 176 34.55 -12.33 2.73
N LYS A 177 34.77 -12.55 1.43
CA LYS A 177 36.09 -12.93 0.88
C LYS A 177 37.09 -11.76 0.82
N CYS A 178 36.60 -10.54 0.64
CA CYS A 178 37.44 -9.33 0.56
C CYS A 178 37.52 -8.53 1.87
N HIS A 179 36.85 -8.97 2.94
CA HIS A 179 36.75 -8.24 4.23
C HIS A 179 36.23 -6.79 4.08
N LEU A 180 35.21 -6.62 3.24
CA LEU A 180 34.57 -5.32 2.98
C LEU A 180 33.17 -5.28 3.60
N SER A 181 32.66 -4.07 3.86
CA SER A 181 31.22 -3.92 4.11
C SER A 181 30.41 -4.27 2.85
N ARG A 182 29.19 -4.80 3.01
CA ARG A 182 28.27 -5.06 1.88
C ARG A 182 28.05 -3.82 1.01
N ARG A 183 27.98 -2.63 1.64
CA ARG A 183 27.88 -1.35 0.92
C ARG A 183 29.07 -1.13 -0.01
N LYS A 184 30.30 -1.27 0.52
CA LYS A 184 31.53 -1.14 -0.30
C LYS A 184 31.60 -2.20 -1.38
N ALA A 185 31.30 -3.46 -1.08
CA ALA A 185 31.23 -4.51 -2.09
C ALA A 185 30.28 -4.12 -3.23
N SER A 186 29.10 -3.59 -2.87
CA SER A 186 28.09 -3.18 -3.85
C SER A 186 28.47 -1.96 -4.69
N THR A 187 29.09 -0.93 -4.09
CA THR A 187 29.39 0.33 -4.78
C THR A 187 30.74 0.31 -5.48
N GLU A 188 31.71 -0.42 -4.92
CA GLU A 188 33.10 -0.38 -5.39
C GLU A 188 33.50 -1.65 -6.14
N MET A 189 32.91 -2.82 -5.87
CA MET A 189 33.36 -4.08 -6.49
C MET A 189 32.43 -4.57 -7.61
N ILE A 190 31.11 -4.48 -7.42
CA ILE A 190 30.13 -4.96 -8.41
C ILE A 190 30.33 -4.35 -9.81
N PRO A 191 30.60 -3.03 -9.97
CA PRO A 191 30.85 -2.46 -11.30
C PRO A 191 32.01 -3.14 -12.03
N PHE A 192 33.11 -3.47 -11.34
CA PHE A 192 34.24 -4.18 -11.94
C PHE A 192 33.89 -5.63 -12.26
N LEU A 193 33.11 -6.29 -11.40
CA LEU A 193 32.65 -7.66 -11.66
C LEU A 193 31.76 -7.73 -12.91
N HIS A 194 30.93 -6.72 -13.19
CA HIS A 194 30.19 -6.66 -14.45
C HIS A 194 31.14 -6.64 -15.67
N VAL A 195 32.15 -5.75 -15.67
CA VAL A 195 33.13 -5.65 -16.77
C VAL A 195 33.92 -6.96 -16.95
N ILE A 196 34.32 -7.59 -15.84
CA ILE A 196 35.05 -8.87 -15.86
C ILE A 196 34.17 -9.99 -16.43
N PHE A 197 32.88 -10.01 -16.09
CA PHE A 197 31.97 -11.08 -16.52
C PHE A 197 31.41 -10.90 -17.93
N GLU A 198 31.49 -9.69 -18.50
CA GLU A 198 31.25 -9.40 -19.92
C GLU A 198 32.36 -9.94 -20.82
N THR A 199 33.61 -9.95 -20.35
CA THR A 199 34.76 -10.39 -21.14
C THR A 199 34.99 -11.91 -20.98
N PRO A 200 34.98 -12.71 -22.06
CA PRO A 200 35.35 -14.13 -21.98
C PRO A 200 36.82 -14.30 -21.60
N GLY A 201 37.14 -15.04 -20.54
CA GLY A 201 38.52 -15.28 -20.14
C GLY A 201 38.70 -16.17 -18.91
N LEU A 202 39.96 -16.57 -18.65
CA LEU A 202 40.35 -17.38 -17.48
C LEU A 202 40.03 -16.66 -16.15
N VAL A 203 40.22 -15.34 -16.12
CA VAL A 203 39.96 -14.48 -14.95
C VAL A 203 38.52 -14.63 -14.44
N LYS A 204 37.54 -14.72 -15.35
CA LYS A 204 36.14 -14.94 -14.98
C LYS A 204 35.95 -16.29 -14.26
N ARG A 205 36.55 -17.37 -14.76
CA ARG A 205 36.41 -18.72 -14.18
C ARG A 205 37.04 -18.78 -12.79
N ASP A 206 38.20 -18.17 -12.63
CA ASP A 206 38.91 -18.14 -11.35
C ASP A 206 38.14 -17.33 -10.29
N ILE A 207 37.60 -16.17 -10.67
CA ILE A 207 36.78 -15.34 -9.78
C ILE A 207 35.46 -16.03 -9.42
N SER A 208 34.77 -16.63 -10.40
CA SER A 208 33.53 -17.37 -10.14
C SER A 208 33.76 -18.51 -9.14
N ARG A 209 34.84 -19.28 -9.32
CA ARG A 209 35.23 -20.35 -8.40
C ARG A 209 35.60 -19.81 -7.02
N TRP A 210 36.39 -18.73 -6.94
CA TRP A 210 36.86 -18.16 -5.68
C TRP A 210 35.72 -17.54 -4.84
N LEU A 211 34.77 -16.88 -5.49
CA LEU A 211 33.56 -16.34 -4.86
C LEU A 211 32.46 -17.40 -4.66
N GLU A 212 32.62 -18.59 -5.23
CA GLU A 212 31.63 -19.67 -5.24
C GLU A 212 30.28 -19.21 -5.82
N LEU A 213 30.30 -18.57 -6.99
CA LEU A 213 29.09 -18.07 -7.64
C LEU A 213 28.30 -19.21 -8.27
N ASP A 214 26.97 -19.15 -8.17
CA ASP A 214 26.08 -20.00 -8.94
C ASP A 214 25.78 -19.38 -10.32
N GLU A 215 25.18 -20.18 -11.21
CA GLU A 215 24.83 -19.75 -12.57
C GLU A 215 23.92 -18.51 -12.58
N SER A 216 23.02 -18.40 -11.60
CA SER A 216 22.09 -17.28 -11.49
C SER A 216 22.79 -15.96 -11.12
N MET A 217 23.86 -16.04 -10.32
CA MET A 217 24.73 -14.93 -9.94
C MET A 217 25.65 -14.53 -11.09
N GLU A 218 26.20 -15.49 -11.82
CA GLU A 218 26.99 -15.18 -13.02
C GLU A 218 26.13 -14.46 -14.06
N ASP A 219 24.88 -14.89 -14.25
CA ASP A 219 23.96 -14.26 -15.20
C ASP A 219 23.55 -12.86 -14.77
N PHE A 220 23.42 -12.61 -13.47
CA PHE A 220 23.27 -11.26 -12.93
C PHE A 220 24.47 -10.38 -13.30
N LEU A 221 25.71 -10.90 -13.19
CA LEU A 221 26.92 -10.14 -13.53
C LEU A 221 27.09 -9.92 -15.04
N LYS A 222 26.59 -10.81 -15.89
CA LYS A 222 26.62 -10.65 -17.36
C LYS A 222 25.60 -9.65 -17.88
N LYS A 223 24.42 -9.56 -17.26
CA LYS A 223 23.36 -8.64 -17.69
C LYS A 223 23.65 -7.25 -17.14
N GLN A 224 24.18 -6.35 -17.96
CA GLN A 224 23.96 -4.92 -17.72
C GLN A 224 22.48 -4.62 -17.99
N GLY A 225 21.71 -4.41 -16.91
CA GLY A 225 20.28 -4.10 -16.95
C GLY A 225 19.58 -4.43 -15.65
#